data_AF-A0A2R7LV03-F1
#
_entry.id   AF-A0A2R7LV03-F1
#
_cell.length_a   1.000
_cell.length_b   1.000
_cell.length_c   1.000
_cell.angle_alpha   90.00
_cell.angle_beta   90.00
_cell.angle_gamma   90.00
#
_symmetry.space_group_name_H-M   'P 1'
#
loop_
_entity.id
_entity.type
_entity.pdbx_description
1 polymer ?
#
loop_
_entity_poly.entity_id
_entity_poly.type
_entity_poly.pdbx_seq_one_letter_code
_entity_poly.pdbx_strand_id
1 'polypeptide(L)'
;PRPIPPRPLPPPPHPYPHPYPYPRPYPVPFHPYPVPFPYAYHPFVPYVWGPTWYPVGFFMATLTTAAIVISVENNQYNYDDGVYYVKESDGYKVVPAPLGATISELPKGYVTVNVSGTDYYYYGGAYYAKDTSKYKVVNAPVGAVVSHLPEGAEEKTIDGQKYMIYNNVYYQPISKDGQDSYVVVQGK
;
A
#
# COMPACT_ATOMS: atom_id res chain seq x y z
N PRO A 1 -57.66 -38.67 43.18
CA PRO A 1 -56.68 -37.81 42.47
C PRO A 1 -55.55 -37.39 43.42
N ARG A 2 -54.35 -37.97 43.26
CA ARG A 2 -53.17 -37.61 44.08
C ARG A 2 -52.47 -36.38 43.47
N PRO A 3 -51.98 -35.40 44.26
CA PRO A 3 -51.23 -34.27 43.73
C PRO A 3 -49.90 -34.74 43.13
N ILE A 4 -49.56 -34.22 41.96
CA ILE A 4 -48.25 -34.41 41.32
C ILE A 4 -47.25 -33.52 42.06
N PRO A 5 -46.08 -34.01 42.50
CA PRO A 5 -45.09 -33.16 43.15
C PRO A 5 -44.51 -32.14 42.16
N PRO A 6 -44.15 -30.93 42.61
CA PRO A 6 -43.53 -29.93 41.74
C PRO A 6 -42.20 -30.46 41.19
N ARG A 7 -41.98 -30.25 39.89
CA ARG A 7 -40.70 -30.55 39.22
C ARG A 7 -39.61 -29.65 39.83
N PRO A 8 -38.40 -30.15 40.12
CA PRO A 8 -37.29 -29.31 40.57
C PRO A 8 -36.97 -28.24 39.53
N LEU A 9 -36.71 -27.01 39.98
CA LEU A 9 -36.21 -25.94 39.12
C LEU A 9 -34.81 -26.32 38.59
N PRO A 10 -34.48 -25.98 37.33
CA PRO A 10 -33.12 -26.14 36.83
C PRO A 10 -32.15 -25.29 37.68
N PRO A 11 -30.89 -25.73 37.85
CA PRO A 11 -29.90 -24.94 38.58
C PRO A 11 -29.67 -23.59 37.86
N PRO A 12 -29.36 -22.51 38.59
CA PRO A 12 -29.04 -21.24 37.97
C PRO A 12 -27.79 -21.41 37.08
N PRO A 13 -27.70 -20.68 35.96
CA PRO A 13 -26.50 -20.71 35.13
C PRO A 13 -25.30 -20.29 35.96
N HIS A 14 -24.26 -21.13 35.98
CA HIS A 14 -23.00 -20.80 36.64
C HIS A 14 -22.41 -19.53 36.01
N PRO A 15 -21.96 -18.54 36.80
CA PRO A 15 -21.19 -17.43 36.27
C PRO A 15 -19.85 -17.97 35.79
N TYR A 16 -19.63 -18.03 34.48
CA TYR A 16 -18.30 -18.25 33.95
C TYR A 16 -17.41 -17.09 34.40
N PRO A 17 -16.27 -17.33 35.07
CA PRO A 17 -15.27 -16.29 35.21
C PRO A 17 -14.68 -16.05 33.83
N HIS A 18 -15.01 -14.93 33.18
CA HIS A 18 -14.34 -14.49 31.96
C HIS A 18 -12.96 -13.96 32.35
N PRO A 19 -11.85 -14.63 32.01
CA PRO A 19 -10.55 -14.01 32.10
C PRO A 19 -10.36 -13.18 30.83
N TYR A 20 -9.99 -11.91 31.03
CA TYR A 20 -9.63 -10.90 30.03
C TYR A 20 -10.80 -10.14 29.38
N PRO A 21 -10.83 -8.79 29.49
CA PRO A 21 -11.62 -7.99 28.58
C PRO A 21 -11.06 -8.22 27.18
N TYR A 22 -11.91 -8.65 26.25
CA TYR A 22 -11.57 -8.55 24.83
C TYR A 22 -11.09 -7.12 24.58
N PRO A 23 -9.92 -6.91 23.95
CA PRO A 23 -9.54 -5.59 23.47
C PRO A 23 -10.73 -5.07 22.66
N ARG A 24 -11.27 -3.91 23.03
CA ARG A 24 -12.31 -3.29 22.20
C ARG A 24 -11.73 -3.23 20.78
N PRO A 25 -12.46 -3.70 19.76
CA PRO A 25 -12.03 -3.49 18.38
C PRO A 25 -11.78 -1.99 18.24
N TYR A 26 -10.57 -1.63 17.80
CA TYR A 26 -10.29 -0.24 17.46
C TYR A 26 -11.40 0.23 16.51
N PRO A 27 -11.95 1.45 16.69
CA PRO A 27 -12.96 1.96 15.79
C PRO A 27 -12.50 1.76 14.36
N VAL A 28 -13.33 1.15 13.51
CA VAL A 28 -12.98 1.02 12.10
C VAL A 28 -12.67 2.42 11.58
N PRO A 29 -11.50 2.63 10.94
CA PRO A 29 -11.15 3.94 10.44
C PRO A 29 -12.27 4.40 9.50
N PHE A 30 -12.78 5.61 9.72
CA PHE A 30 -13.79 6.17 8.82
C PHE A 30 -13.10 6.44 7.49
N HIS A 31 -13.52 5.71 6.47
CA HIS A 31 -13.13 5.96 5.10
C HIS A 31 -14.36 6.46 4.35
N PRO A 32 -14.22 7.49 3.51
CA PRO A 32 -15.27 7.86 2.57
C PRO A 32 -15.60 6.75 1.56
N TYR A 33 -14.75 5.70 1.49
CA TYR A 33 -14.96 4.48 0.72
C TYR A 33 -14.84 3.25 1.61
N PRO A 34 -15.78 2.30 1.58
CA PRO A 34 -15.65 1.07 2.36
C PRO A 34 -14.41 0.29 1.91
N VAL A 35 -13.44 0.14 2.80
CA VAL A 35 -12.32 -0.78 2.61
C VAL A 35 -12.85 -2.19 2.94
N PRO A 36 -12.94 -3.12 1.97
CA PRO A 36 -13.57 -4.42 2.19
C PRO A 36 -12.67 -5.40 2.96
N PHE A 37 -11.54 -4.93 3.51
CA PHE A 37 -10.57 -5.73 4.25
C PHE A 37 -10.46 -5.21 5.69
N PRO A 38 -10.37 -6.11 6.69
CA PRO A 38 -10.20 -5.70 8.06
C PRO A 38 -8.85 -5.00 8.23
N TYR A 39 -8.82 -3.96 9.06
CA TYR A 39 -7.57 -3.39 9.55
C TYR A 39 -6.78 -4.47 10.28
N ALA A 40 -5.55 -4.71 9.84
CA ALA A 40 -4.65 -5.66 10.48
C ALA A 40 -3.24 -5.06 10.44
N TYR A 41 -2.83 -4.49 11.56
CA TYR A 41 -1.47 -3.99 11.69
C TYR A 41 -0.47 -5.15 11.70
N HIS A 42 0.61 -4.98 10.92
CA HIS A 42 1.80 -5.81 10.92
C HIS A 42 3.03 -4.89 10.85
N PRO A 43 4.18 -5.32 11.39
CA PRO A 43 5.41 -4.53 11.31
C PRO A 43 5.82 -4.28 9.86
N PHE A 44 6.21 -3.03 9.55
CA PHE A 44 6.67 -2.68 8.22
C PHE A 44 7.97 -3.40 7.85
N VAL A 45 7.97 -4.04 6.68
CA VAL A 45 9.16 -4.63 6.06
C VAL A 45 9.34 -4.00 4.68
N PRO A 46 10.41 -3.23 4.44
CA PRO A 46 10.66 -2.63 3.14
C PRO A 46 10.99 -3.72 2.11
N TYR A 47 10.51 -3.53 0.89
CA TYR A 47 10.77 -4.44 -0.22
C TYR A 47 11.69 -3.82 -1.27
N VAL A 48 12.53 -4.66 -1.86
CA VAL A 48 13.55 -4.30 -2.86
C VAL A 48 13.22 -5.00 -4.18
N TRP A 49 12.99 -4.23 -5.25
CA TRP A 49 12.60 -4.77 -6.57
C TRP A 49 13.79 -5.21 -7.42
N GLY A 50 14.62 -6.10 -6.88
CA GLY A 50 15.79 -6.63 -7.59
C GLY A 50 16.99 -5.69 -7.60
N PRO A 51 18.07 -6.04 -8.33
CA PRO A 51 19.37 -5.38 -8.24
C PRO A 51 19.44 -4.02 -8.95
N THR A 52 18.48 -3.71 -9.83
CA THR A 52 18.37 -2.45 -10.57
C THR A 52 17.51 -1.41 -9.85
N TRP A 53 16.86 -1.79 -8.75
CA TRP A 53 16.02 -0.89 -7.96
C TRP A 53 16.85 -0.10 -6.96
N TYR A 54 16.54 1.20 -6.84
CA TYR A 54 17.13 2.11 -5.87
C TYR A 54 16.03 2.91 -5.17
N PRO A 55 16.15 3.14 -3.83
CA PRO A 55 15.15 3.90 -3.09
C PRO A 55 15.17 5.39 -3.45
N VAL A 56 14.05 6.06 -3.23
CA VAL A 56 13.94 7.52 -3.40
C VAL A 56 14.99 8.23 -2.55
N GLY A 57 15.69 9.20 -3.14
CA GLY A 57 16.76 9.95 -2.50
C GLY A 57 18.16 9.35 -2.66
N PHE A 58 18.28 8.11 -3.17
CA PHE A 58 19.57 7.52 -3.50
C PHE A 58 20.30 8.34 -4.58
N PHE A 59 21.62 8.42 -4.48
CA PHE A 59 22.47 9.18 -5.42
C PHE A 59 23.49 8.27 -6.10
N MET A 60 23.70 8.50 -7.41
CA MET A 60 24.72 7.83 -8.19
C MET A 60 25.43 8.78 -9.14
N ALA A 61 26.74 8.61 -9.30
CA ALA A 61 27.54 9.46 -10.19
C ALA A 61 27.21 9.26 -11.68
N THR A 62 26.81 8.04 -12.05
CA THR A 62 26.56 7.67 -13.45
C THR A 62 25.33 6.76 -13.56
N LEU A 63 24.56 6.91 -14.64
CA LEU A 63 23.51 5.98 -15.02
C LEU A 63 24.01 4.87 -15.93
N THR A 64 23.22 3.81 -16.06
CA THR A 64 23.44 2.79 -17.08
C THR A 64 23.23 3.37 -18.48
N THR A 65 23.81 2.74 -19.50
CA THR A 65 23.58 3.12 -20.91
C THR A 65 22.18 2.77 -21.40
N ALA A 66 21.39 2.01 -20.62
CA ALA A 66 20.01 1.68 -20.93
C ALA A 66 19.04 2.79 -20.51
N ALA A 67 19.48 3.73 -19.67
CA ALA A 67 18.63 4.82 -19.21
C ALA A 67 18.16 5.71 -20.37
N ILE A 68 16.88 6.07 -20.35
CA ILE A 68 16.25 6.95 -21.33
C ILE A 68 15.80 8.26 -20.70
N VAL A 69 15.67 9.31 -21.52
CA VAL A 69 15.12 10.59 -21.06
C VAL A 69 13.60 10.60 -21.27
N ILE A 70 12.87 10.87 -20.18
CA ILE A 70 11.42 11.09 -20.17
C ILE A 70 11.17 12.58 -19.92
N SER A 71 10.33 13.18 -20.75
CA SER A 71 9.85 14.55 -20.54
C SER A 71 8.46 14.51 -19.92
N VAL A 72 8.30 15.21 -18.80
CA VAL A 72 7.01 15.40 -18.12
C VAL A 72 6.81 16.90 -17.97
N GLU A 73 5.79 17.43 -18.64
CA GLU A 73 5.60 18.88 -18.77
C GLU A 73 6.88 19.57 -19.29
N ASN A 74 7.46 20.48 -18.51
CA ASN A 74 8.70 21.20 -18.85
C ASN A 74 9.96 20.61 -18.18
N ASN A 75 9.84 19.47 -17.49
CA ASN A 75 10.93 18.84 -16.76
C ASN A 75 11.44 17.58 -17.47
N GLN A 76 12.74 17.35 -17.41
CA GLN A 76 13.39 16.16 -17.92
C GLN A 76 13.82 15.25 -16.77
N TYR A 77 13.52 13.97 -16.92
CA TYR A 77 13.90 12.90 -16.01
C TYR A 77 14.66 11.84 -16.78
N ASN A 78 15.62 11.21 -16.14
CA ASN A 78 16.18 9.96 -16.66
C ASN A 78 15.40 8.80 -16.04
N TYR A 79 15.23 7.72 -16.78
CA TYR A 79 14.50 6.55 -16.35
C TYR A 79 15.29 5.29 -16.67
N ASP A 80 15.38 4.38 -15.71
CA ASP A 80 16.00 3.07 -15.87
C ASP A 80 15.23 2.03 -15.04
N ASP A 81 14.67 1.02 -15.71
CA ASP A 81 13.96 -0.14 -15.12
C ASP A 81 13.07 0.18 -13.89
N GLY A 82 12.19 1.17 -14.02
CA GLY A 82 11.25 1.54 -12.96
C GLY A 82 11.74 2.58 -11.95
N VAL A 83 13.00 3.01 -12.07
CA VAL A 83 13.60 4.06 -11.24
C VAL A 83 13.71 5.35 -12.06
N TYR A 84 13.32 6.47 -11.44
CA TYR A 84 13.35 7.79 -12.06
C TYR A 84 14.41 8.65 -11.40
N TYR A 85 15.09 9.46 -12.19
CA TYR A 85 16.21 10.26 -11.74
C TYR A 85 16.11 11.69 -12.24
N VAL A 86 16.49 12.64 -11.40
CA VAL A 86 16.84 13.99 -11.82
C VAL A 86 18.35 14.09 -11.95
N LYS A 87 18.80 14.82 -12.97
CA LYS A 87 20.22 15.11 -13.15
C LYS A 87 20.61 16.28 -12.23
N GLU A 88 21.68 16.10 -11.47
CA GLU A 88 22.30 17.13 -10.63
C GLU A 88 23.71 17.45 -11.16
N SER A 89 24.43 18.39 -10.52
CA SER A 89 25.78 18.80 -10.96
C SER A 89 26.76 17.63 -11.04
N ASP A 90 26.68 16.72 -10.07
CA ASP A 90 27.70 15.68 -9.85
C ASP A 90 27.18 14.26 -10.07
N GLY A 91 25.97 14.12 -10.63
CA GLY A 91 25.37 12.82 -10.88
C GLY A 91 23.86 12.86 -11.02
N TYR A 92 23.21 11.83 -10.48
CA TYR A 92 21.79 11.58 -10.63
C TYR A 92 21.19 11.15 -9.30
N LYS A 93 20.06 11.75 -8.97
CA LYS A 93 19.33 11.48 -7.74
C LYS A 93 18.00 10.81 -8.05
N VAL A 94 17.72 9.71 -7.36
CA VAL A 94 16.45 8.99 -7.47
C VAL A 94 15.32 9.85 -6.92
N VAL A 95 14.25 9.97 -7.69
CA VAL A 95 13.03 10.71 -7.35
C VAL A 95 11.81 9.79 -7.45
N PRO A 96 10.70 10.15 -6.79
CA PRO A 96 9.41 9.53 -7.06
C PRO A 96 9.08 9.55 -8.55
N ALA A 97 8.36 8.52 -9.02
CA ALA A 97 7.85 8.52 -10.39
C ALA A 97 7.01 9.78 -10.63
N PRO A 98 7.40 10.65 -11.59
CA PRO A 98 6.70 11.90 -11.82
C PRO A 98 5.32 11.61 -12.41
N LEU A 99 4.28 12.19 -11.83
CA LEU A 99 2.90 12.04 -12.30
C LEU A 99 2.81 12.46 -13.77
N GLY A 100 2.19 11.62 -14.60
CA GLY A 100 2.07 11.87 -16.03
C GLY A 100 3.24 11.37 -16.88
N ALA A 101 4.35 10.89 -16.31
CA ALA A 101 5.38 10.21 -17.09
C ALA A 101 4.81 9.02 -17.86
N THR A 102 5.27 8.82 -19.08
CA THR A 102 4.86 7.68 -19.92
C THR A 102 6.05 6.80 -20.26
N ILE A 103 5.89 5.49 -20.07
CA ILE A 103 6.86 4.46 -20.46
C ILE A 103 6.21 3.49 -21.45
N SER A 104 7.02 2.91 -22.34
CA SER A 104 6.52 1.95 -23.34
C SER A 104 6.34 0.55 -22.75
N GLU A 105 7.16 0.20 -21.76
CA GLU A 105 7.18 -1.12 -21.14
C GLU A 105 7.22 -0.96 -19.63
N LEU A 106 6.46 -1.80 -18.91
CA LEU A 106 6.46 -1.80 -17.45
C LEU A 106 7.77 -2.42 -16.91
N PRO A 107 8.25 -1.96 -15.73
CA PRO A 107 9.44 -2.53 -15.11
C PRO A 107 9.27 -4.01 -14.80
N LYS A 108 10.38 -4.76 -14.81
CA LYS A 108 10.33 -6.19 -14.51
C LYS A 108 9.88 -6.42 -13.06
N GLY A 109 8.85 -7.25 -12.86
CA GLY A 109 8.31 -7.54 -11.52
C GLY A 109 7.24 -6.54 -11.06
N TYR A 110 6.65 -5.77 -11.97
CA TYR A 110 5.39 -5.06 -11.70
C TYR A 110 4.31 -6.05 -11.24
N VAL A 111 3.34 -5.53 -10.50
CA VAL A 111 2.13 -6.27 -10.12
C VAL A 111 0.89 -5.57 -10.66
N THR A 112 -0.07 -6.34 -11.16
CA THR A 112 -1.37 -5.80 -11.58
C THR A 112 -2.28 -5.65 -10.36
N VAL A 113 -2.87 -4.48 -10.20
CA VAL A 113 -3.81 -4.14 -9.13
C VAL A 113 -5.14 -3.76 -9.77
N ASN A 114 -6.18 -4.57 -9.54
CA ASN A 114 -7.53 -4.24 -9.99
C ASN A 114 -8.25 -3.38 -8.95
N VAL A 115 -8.75 -2.22 -9.37
CA VAL A 115 -9.55 -1.33 -8.54
C VAL A 115 -10.87 -1.07 -9.26
N SER A 116 -11.97 -1.57 -8.68
CA SER A 116 -13.33 -1.39 -9.21
C SER A 116 -13.47 -1.80 -10.68
N GLY A 117 -12.83 -2.91 -11.09
CA GLY A 117 -12.88 -3.41 -12.47
C GLY A 117 -11.90 -2.73 -13.44
N THR A 118 -11.10 -1.76 -12.97
CA THR A 118 -10.03 -1.15 -13.76
C THR A 118 -8.67 -1.67 -13.32
N ASP A 119 -7.86 -2.12 -14.27
CA ASP A 119 -6.49 -2.56 -14.00
C ASP A 119 -5.52 -1.38 -13.95
N TYR A 120 -4.74 -1.36 -12.87
CA TYR A 120 -3.57 -0.51 -12.68
C TYR A 120 -2.34 -1.41 -12.51
N TYR A 121 -1.16 -0.84 -12.67
CA TYR A 121 0.10 -1.56 -12.49
C TYR A 121 0.94 -0.86 -11.44
N TYR A 122 1.51 -1.62 -10.53
CA TYR A 122 2.28 -1.09 -9.41
C TYR A 122 3.73 -1.60 -9.47
N TYR A 123 4.66 -0.68 -9.25
CA TYR A 123 6.08 -1.01 -9.12
C TYR A 123 6.80 0.06 -8.29
N GLY A 124 7.58 -0.34 -7.28
CA GLY A 124 8.45 0.57 -6.53
C GLY A 124 7.76 1.78 -5.89
N GLY A 125 6.47 1.65 -5.56
CA GLY A 125 5.66 2.74 -5.02
C GLY A 125 5.03 3.67 -6.07
N ALA A 126 5.21 3.41 -7.36
CA ALA A 126 4.55 4.10 -8.46
C ALA A 126 3.36 3.30 -9.00
N TYR A 127 2.31 4.00 -9.43
CA TYR A 127 1.13 3.41 -10.07
C TYR A 127 1.07 3.85 -11.53
N TYR A 128 0.71 2.93 -12.40
CA TYR A 128 0.60 3.14 -13.83
C TYR A 128 -0.80 2.76 -14.30
N ALA A 129 -1.35 3.54 -15.22
CA ALA A 129 -2.52 3.19 -16.01
C ALA A 129 -2.10 2.92 -17.45
N LYS A 130 -2.71 1.92 -18.09
CA LYS A 130 -2.48 1.67 -19.51
C LYS A 130 -3.13 2.79 -20.33
N ASP A 131 -2.35 3.38 -21.23
CA ASP A 131 -2.80 4.40 -22.18
C ASP A 131 -2.42 3.95 -23.59
N THR A 132 -3.39 3.40 -24.31
CA THR A 132 -3.21 2.86 -25.66
C THR A 132 -2.12 1.77 -25.70
N SER A 133 -0.89 2.13 -26.09
CA SER A 133 0.29 1.26 -26.18
C SER A 133 1.38 1.57 -25.14
N LYS A 134 1.14 2.54 -24.26
CA LYS A 134 2.08 2.99 -23.23
C LYS A 134 1.45 2.85 -21.84
N TYR A 135 2.24 3.15 -20.82
CA TYR A 135 1.83 3.17 -19.43
C TYR A 135 2.15 4.53 -18.85
N LYS A 136 1.13 5.19 -18.29
CA LYS A 136 1.25 6.53 -17.70
C LYS A 136 1.25 6.44 -16.19
N VAL A 137 2.20 7.11 -15.54
CA VAL A 137 2.23 7.28 -14.09
C VAL A 137 0.99 8.08 -13.66
N VAL A 138 0.24 7.54 -12.71
CA VAL A 138 -0.98 8.13 -12.16
C VAL A 138 -0.90 8.21 -10.64
N ASN A 139 -1.81 8.97 -10.04
CA ASN A 139 -2.01 8.93 -8.59
C ASN A 139 -2.37 7.52 -8.14
N ALA A 140 -1.95 7.16 -6.93
CA ALA A 140 -2.34 5.90 -6.32
C ALA A 140 -3.87 5.79 -6.25
N PRO A 141 -4.49 4.78 -6.89
CA PRO A 141 -5.94 4.66 -6.91
C PRO A 141 -6.41 4.23 -5.52
N VAL A 142 -7.35 4.97 -4.94
CA VAL A 142 -7.95 4.61 -3.64
C VAL A 142 -8.58 3.22 -3.74
N GLY A 143 -8.24 2.34 -2.81
CA GLY A 143 -8.63 0.94 -2.81
C GLY A 143 -7.64 -0.01 -3.51
N ALA A 144 -6.55 0.49 -4.11
CA ALA A 144 -5.48 -0.39 -4.58
C ALA A 144 -4.90 -1.18 -3.41
N VAL A 145 -4.78 -2.50 -3.60
CA VAL A 145 -4.13 -3.39 -2.64
C VAL A 145 -2.76 -3.80 -3.16
N VAL A 146 -1.74 -3.61 -2.34
CA VAL A 146 -0.35 -4.00 -2.61
C VAL A 146 0.21 -4.77 -1.43
N SER A 147 1.05 -5.78 -1.69
CA SER A 147 1.70 -6.58 -0.65
C SER A 147 2.99 -5.95 -0.13
N HIS A 148 3.62 -5.08 -0.94
CA HIS A 148 4.96 -4.58 -0.68
C HIS A 148 5.03 -3.06 -0.86
N LEU A 149 5.68 -2.39 0.09
CA LEU A 149 6.01 -0.98 0.01
C LEU A 149 7.54 -0.83 -0.03
N PRO A 150 8.05 0.16 -0.78
CA PRO A 150 9.48 0.45 -0.85
C PRO A 150 10.05 1.00 0.46
N GLU A 151 11.37 0.92 0.58
CA GLU A 151 12.10 1.67 1.61
C GLU A 151 11.79 3.18 1.51
N GLY A 152 11.74 3.84 2.67
CA GLY A 152 11.35 5.24 2.79
C GLY A 152 9.85 5.45 3.05
N ALA A 153 9.06 4.38 3.17
CA ALA A 153 7.72 4.49 3.73
C ALA A 153 7.80 4.78 5.24
N GLU A 154 7.01 5.75 5.72
CA GLU A 154 7.00 6.18 7.11
C GLU A 154 5.78 5.65 7.85
N GLU A 155 5.96 5.19 9.09
CA GLU A 155 4.85 4.85 9.98
C GLU A 155 4.31 6.09 10.69
N LYS A 156 2.99 6.32 10.58
CA LYS A 156 2.32 7.41 11.28
C LYS A 156 1.07 6.92 12.00
N THR A 157 0.91 7.34 13.25
CA THR A 157 -0.33 7.14 14.00
C THR A 157 -1.30 8.29 13.73
N ILE A 158 -2.48 7.98 13.22
CA ILE A 158 -3.56 8.93 12.92
C ILE A 158 -4.83 8.37 13.55
N ASP A 159 -5.48 9.14 14.43
CA ASP A 159 -6.68 8.73 15.18
C ASP A 159 -6.53 7.38 15.91
N GLY A 160 -5.33 7.12 16.46
CA GLY A 160 -5.03 5.88 17.20
C GLY A 160 -4.74 4.67 16.31
N GLN A 161 -4.64 4.84 15.00
CA GLN A 161 -4.32 3.76 14.04
C GLN A 161 -3.03 4.05 13.30
N LYS A 162 -2.23 3.01 13.07
CA LYS A 162 -0.99 3.11 12.31
C LYS A 162 -1.25 2.97 10.81
N TYR A 163 -0.67 3.88 10.05
CA TYR A 163 -0.66 3.93 8.59
C TYR A 163 0.78 3.98 8.09
N MET A 164 1.01 3.48 6.87
CA MET A 164 2.24 3.74 6.14
C MET A 164 2.02 4.89 5.18
N ILE A 165 2.99 5.79 5.09
CA ILE A 165 2.95 6.93 4.18
C ILE A 165 4.17 6.84 3.27
N TYR A 166 3.94 6.80 1.96
CA TYR A 166 5.02 6.81 0.98
C TYR A 166 4.67 7.74 -0.17
N ASN A 167 5.55 8.68 -0.50
CA ASN A 167 5.32 9.69 -1.54
C ASN A 167 3.94 10.37 -1.43
N ASN A 168 3.57 10.76 -0.21
CA ASN A 168 2.29 11.41 0.11
C ASN A 168 1.02 10.54 -0.11
N VAL A 169 1.20 9.22 -0.34
CA VAL A 169 0.12 8.23 -0.43
C VAL A 169 -0.02 7.53 0.92
N TYR A 170 -1.26 7.39 1.37
CA TYR A 170 -1.60 6.75 2.63
C TYR A 170 -2.00 5.30 2.39
N TYR A 171 -1.36 4.41 3.15
CA TYR A 171 -1.54 2.98 3.09
C TYR A 171 -2.01 2.46 4.44
N GLN A 172 -3.17 1.83 4.45
CA GLN A 172 -3.66 1.14 5.61
C GLN A 172 -3.20 -0.32 5.60
N PRO A 173 -2.55 -0.81 6.68
CA PRO A 173 -2.28 -2.23 6.86
C PRO A 173 -3.56 -3.05 6.94
N ILE A 174 -3.64 -4.08 6.10
CA ILE A 174 -4.74 -5.03 6.02
C ILE A 174 -4.20 -6.46 5.95
N SER A 175 -5.06 -7.43 6.23
CA SER A 175 -4.81 -8.83 5.89
C SER A 175 -5.71 -9.22 4.72
N LYS A 176 -5.10 -9.67 3.63
CA LYS A 176 -5.80 -10.18 2.45
C LYS A 176 -5.39 -11.64 2.24
N ASP A 177 -6.37 -12.54 2.25
CA ASP A 177 -6.16 -13.98 2.07
C ASP A 177 -5.12 -14.56 3.07
N GLY A 178 -5.06 -14.00 4.28
CA GLY A 178 -4.10 -14.39 5.32
C GLY A 178 -2.69 -13.84 5.14
N GLN A 179 -2.45 -12.99 4.15
CA GLN A 179 -1.18 -12.32 3.92
C GLN A 179 -1.22 -10.86 4.34
N ASP A 180 -0.08 -10.37 4.84
CA ASP A 180 0.14 -8.98 5.14
C ASP A 180 0.09 -8.17 3.83
N SER A 181 -0.76 -7.15 3.81
CA SER A 181 -0.97 -6.29 2.65
C SER A 181 -1.31 -4.88 3.10
N TYR A 182 -1.36 -3.98 2.13
CA TYR A 182 -1.67 -2.58 2.31
C TYR A 182 -2.72 -2.16 1.31
N VAL A 183 -3.67 -1.33 1.74
CA VAL A 183 -4.65 -0.71 0.86
C VAL A 183 -4.46 0.78 0.83
N VAL A 184 -4.51 1.37 -0.37
CA VAL A 184 -4.46 2.82 -0.55
C VAL A 184 -5.75 3.42 -0.03
N VAL A 185 -5.62 4.42 0.83
CA VAL A 185 -6.74 5.15 1.43
C VAL A 185 -6.63 6.64 1.10
N GLN A 186 -7.73 7.38 1.20
CA GLN A 186 -7.64 8.83 1.09
C GLN A 186 -6.76 9.39 2.21
N GLY A 187 -5.94 10.37 1.87
CA GLY A 187 -5.18 11.11 2.87
C GLY A 187 -6.10 11.75 3.90
N LYS A 188 -5.65 11.77 5.15
CA LYS A 188 -6.32 12.42 6.27
C LYS A 188 -5.74 13.81 6.51
#